data_AF-A0A816GCP9-F1
#
_entry.id   AF-A0A816GCP9-F1
#
_cell.length_a   1.000
_cell.length_b   1.000
_cell.length_c   1.000
_cell.angle_alpha   90.00
_cell.angle_beta   90.00
_cell.angle_gamma   90.00
#
_symmetry.space_group_name_H-M   'P 1'
#
loop_
_entity.id
_entity.type
_entity.pdbx_description
1 polymer ?
#
loop_
_entity_poly.entity_id
_entity_poly.type
_entity_poly.pdbx_seq_one_letter_code
_entity_poly.pdbx_strand_id
1 'polypeptide(L)'
;FLQTIGKHKNGTFIGVIYTIRRIDLSDGTYRYCMWLSRDNTDPHLIEMQKMLDHNQSIIPIDDLSTSYLNISSSLNDNQTFDTKYIITRQRGRGGYGQVYLGYEKSNELNRVVIKFIKKTKVKIHRYVESFEPKKRILFEIAVLKQLKHPNIVEVRHYLIRLKIKHK
;
A
#
# COMPACT_ATOMS: atom_id res chain seq x y z
N PHE A 1 5.67 0.25 21.70
CA PHE A 1 6.19 1.00 20.56
C PHE A 1 7.11 2.09 21.10
N LEU A 2 8.23 2.38 20.46
CA LEU A 2 9.17 3.43 20.86
C LEU A 2 8.80 4.73 20.14
N GLN A 3 8.94 5.87 20.81
CA GLN A 3 8.78 7.20 20.23
C GLN A 3 10.15 7.85 20.01
N THR A 4 10.30 8.57 18.90
CA THR A 4 11.48 9.39 18.63
C THR A 4 11.11 10.54 17.68
N ILE A 5 12.07 11.42 17.39
CA ILE A 5 11.93 12.51 16.44
C ILE A 5 12.71 12.15 15.17
N GLY A 6 12.02 12.10 14.04
CA GLY A 6 12.62 11.93 12.72
C GLY A 6 12.86 13.28 12.03
N LYS A 7 13.96 13.41 11.29
CA LYS A 7 14.20 14.56 10.42
C LYS A 7 13.69 14.27 9.01
N HIS A 8 12.74 15.07 8.54
CA HIS A 8 12.15 14.97 7.21
C HIS A 8 13.09 15.57 6.14
N LYS A 9 12.86 15.23 4.86
CA LYS A 9 13.70 15.67 3.73
C LYS A 9 13.80 17.19 3.58
N ASN A 10 12.73 17.92 3.93
CA ASN A 10 12.69 19.38 3.92
C ASN A 10 13.34 20.03 5.16
N GLY A 11 13.98 19.23 6.02
CA GLY A 11 14.63 19.71 7.25
C GLY A 11 13.72 19.79 8.47
N THR A 12 12.39 19.61 8.33
CA THR A 12 11.47 19.67 9.48
C THR A 12 11.58 18.43 10.34
N PHE A 13 11.37 18.58 11.65
CA PHE A 13 11.30 17.48 12.58
C PHE A 13 9.87 16.96 12.70
N ILE A 14 9.72 15.64 12.82
CA ILE A 14 8.42 14.97 12.89
C ILE A 14 8.49 13.93 14.00
N GLY A 15 7.52 13.93 14.91
CA GLY A 15 7.34 12.84 15.87
C GLY A 15 7.04 11.54 15.14
N VAL A 16 7.77 10.47 15.47
CA VAL A 16 7.58 9.15 14.86
C VAL A 16 7.50 8.07 15.93
N ILE A 17 6.59 7.14 15.71
CA ILE A 17 6.42 5.93 16.51
C ILE A 17 7.00 4.77 15.70
N TYR A 18 7.86 3.96 16.31
CA TYR A 18 8.44 2.82 15.63
C TYR A 18 8.53 1.57 16.50
N THR A 19 8.75 0.43 15.86
CA THR A 19 9.07 -0.84 16.52
C THR A 19 10.01 -1.60 15.63
N ILE A 20 11.09 -2.12 16.22
CA ILE A 20 12.05 -2.98 15.55
C ILE A 20 11.83 -4.41 16.05
N ARG A 21 11.79 -5.39 15.15
CA ARG A 21 11.76 -6.81 15.52
C ARG A 21 12.80 -7.57 14.70
N ARG A 22 13.48 -8.51 15.35
CA ARG A 22 14.25 -9.54 14.66
C ARG A 22 13.28 -10.57 14.09
N ILE A 23 13.49 -10.93 12.83
CA ILE A 23 12.77 -11.94 12.08
C ILE A 23 13.80 -12.98 11.66
N ASP A 24 13.70 -14.18 12.22
CA ASP A 24 14.52 -15.31 11.80
C ASP A 24 14.00 -15.86 10.47
N LEU A 25 14.92 -16.14 9.56
CA LEU A 25 14.67 -16.65 8.21
C LEU A 25 14.86 -18.18 8.18
N SER A 26 14.27 -18.82 7.17
CA SER A 26 14.27 -20.28 7.04
C SER A 26 15.65 -20.88 6.76
N ASP A 27 16.62 -20.07 6.36
CA ASP A 27 18.01 -20.45 6.11
C ASP A 27 18.90 -20.31 7.37
N GLY A 28 18.29 -20.04 8.54
CA GLY A 28 19.01 -19.83 9.80
C GLY A 28 19.58 -18.42 9.97
N THR A 29 19.47 -17.55 8.95
CA THR A 29 19.85 -16.14 9.06
C THR A 29 18.72 -15.31 9.69
N TYR A 30 18.95 -14.01 9.92
CA TYR A 30 17.93 -13.13 10.49
C TYR A 30 17.94 -11.73 9.84
N ARG A 31 16.81 -11.02 9.95
CA ARG A 31 16.66 -9.62 9.53
C ARG A 31 15.99 -8.80 10.63
N TYR A 32 16.40 -7.55 10.80
CA TYR A 32 15.65 -6.58 11.59
C TYR A 32 14.62 -5.88 10.70
N CYS A 33 13.35 -5.94 11.08
CA CYS A 33 12.28 -5.20 10.43
C CYS A 33 11.82 -4.07 11.34
N MET A 34 11.68 -2.87 10.75
CA MET A 34 11.16 -1.70 11.44
C MET A 34 9.77 -1.35 10.92
N TRP A 35 8.80 -1.26 11.82
CA TRP A 35 7.51 -0.62 11.57
C TRP A 35 7.63 0.83 12.00
N LEU A 36 7.31 1.75 11.09
CA LEU A 36 7.38 3.18 11.33
C LEU A 36 6.01 3.80 11.08
N SER A 37 5.58 4.68 11.96
CA SER A 37 4.38 5.51 11.83
C SER A 37 4.68 6.92 12.28
N ARG A 38 3.87 7.88 11.81
CA ARG A 38 3.92 9.24 12.34
C ARG A 38 3.24 9.25 13.70
N ASP A 39 3.76 10.03 14.63
CA ASP A 39 3.07 10.27 15.89
C ASP A 39 1.90 11.24 15.63
N ASN A 40 0.68 10.76 15.84
CA ASN A 40 -0.54 11.55 15.58
C ASN A 40 -0.95 12.42 16.77
N THR A 41 -0.21 12.39 17.87
CA THR A 41 -0.45 13.30 19.01
C THR A 41 0.32 14.62 18.88
N ASP A 42 0.98 14.87 17.75
CA ASP A 42 1.61 16.14 17.44
C ASP A 42 0.54 17.25 17.38
N PRO A 43 0.58 18.27 18.27
CA PRO A 43 -0.42 19.33 18.33
C PRO A 43 -0.65 20.04 16.98
N HIS A 44 0.41 20.14 16.17
CA HIS A 44 0.38 20.79 14.86
C HIS A 44 -0.42 19.98 13.81
N LEU A 45 -0.59 18.67 14.02
CA LEU A 45 -1.42 17.80 13.15
C LEU A 45 -2.88 17.80 13.58
N ILE A 46 -3.16 17.93 14.87
CA ILE A 46 -4.53 18.01 15.39
C ILE A 46 -5.23 19.24 14.81
N GLU A 47 -4.54 20.37 14.71
CA GLU A 47 -5.07 21.60 14.12
C GLU A 47 -5.30 21.48 12.61
N MET A 48 -4.35 20.86 11.89
CA MET A 48 -4.49 20.61 10.45
C MET A 48 -5.61 19.60 10.13
N GLN A 49 -5.78 18.56 10.95
CA GLN A 49 -6.85 17.56 10.81
C GLN A 49 -8.23 18.18 11.10
N LYS A 50 -8.35 19.04 12.12
CA LYS A 50 -9.57 19.79 12.43
C LYS A 50 -10.03 20.69 11.27
N MET A 51 -9.09 21.28 10.51
CA MET A 51 -9.43 22.08 9.32
C MET A 51 -9.89 21.23 8.12
N LEU A 52 -9.43 19.98 8.00
CA LEU A 52 -9.86 19.05 6.94
C LEU A 52 -11.21 18.38 7.23
N ASP A 53 -11.55 18.18 8.50
CA ASP A 53 -12.78 17.49 8.91
C ASP A 53 -14.04 18.38 8.76
N HIS A 54 -13.89 19.71 8.63
CA HIS A 54 -15.02 20.64 8.45
C HIS A 54 -15.66 20.62 7.04
N ASN A 55 -15.08 19.90 6.06
CA ASN A 55 -15.50 19.97 4.65
C ASN A 55 -15.99 18.64 4.05
N GLN A 56 -16.36 17.64 4.85
CA GLN A 56 -16.93 16.39 4.31
C GLN A 56 -18.43 16.29 4.59
N SER A 57 -19.23 16.71 3.61
CA SER A 57 -20.63 16.32 3.50
C SER A 57 -20.75 14.82 3.31
N ILE A 58 -21.55 14.22 4.19
CA ILE A 58 -21.85 12.80 4.31
C ILE A 58 -22.69 12.35 3.10
N ILE A 59 -22.32 11.23 2.46
CA ILE A 59 -23.26 10.43 1.66
C ILE A 59 -23.19 8.96 2.14
N PRO A 60 -24.33 8.27 2.37
CA PRO A 60 -24.38 6.99 3.08
C PRO A 60 -23.90 5.79 2.24
N ILE A 61 -23.46 4.76 2.96
CA ILE A 61 -23.00 3.46 2.45
C ILE A 61 -24.19 2.51 2.46
N ASP A 62 -24.56 1.97 1.30
CA ASP A 62 -25.36 0.74 1.23
C ASP A 62 -24.50 -0.48 0.88
N ASP A 63 -25.00 -1.58 1.40
CA ASP A 63 -24.40 -2.87 1.71
C ASP A 63 -23.97 -3.69 0.47
N LEU A 64 -23.22 -4.76 0.75
CA LEU A 64 -23.35 -6.11 0.16
C LEU A 64 -22.00 -6.80 -0.11
N SER A 65 -21.75 -7.76 0.79
CA SER A 65 -20.96 -8.97 0.61
C SER A 65 -21.19 -9.62 -0.75
N THR A 66 -20.14 -10.19 -1.37
CA THR A 66 -20.09 -11.54 -1.99
C THR A 66 -19.08 -11.62 -3.14
N SER A 67 -18.34 -12.73 -3.14
CA SER A 67 -17.57 -13.36 -4.24
C SER A 67 -16.54 -12.57 -5.03
N TYR A 68 -15.27 -12.97 -4.91
CA TYR A 68 -14.32 -12.96 -6.04
C TYR A 68 -13.49 -14.24 -6.02
N LEU A 69 -14.13 -15.35 -6.34
CA LEU A 69 -13.51 -16.45 -7.08
C LEU A 69 -14.18 -16.44 -8.46
N ASN A 70 -13.34 -16.55 -9.50
CA ASN A 70 -13.64 -16.60 -10.93
C ASN A 70 -14.04 -15.27 -11.59
N ILE A 71 -13.29 -14.92 -12.65
CA ILE A 71 -13.80 -14.58 -13.99
C ILE A 71 -12.57 -14.29 -14.89
N SER A 72 -12.29 -15.26 -15.76
CA SER A 72 -11.66 -15.08 -17.05
C SER A 72 -12.59 -14.30 -18.00
N SER A 73 -12.00 -13.58 -18.96
CA SER A 73 -12.59 -12.87 -20.12
C SER A 73 -13.31 -11.53 -19.89
N SER A 74 -12.60 -10.41 -20.08
CA SER A 74 -12.71 -9.54 -21.27
C SER A 74 -11.93 -8.21 -21.11
N LEU A 75 -10.97 -8.04 -22.04
CA LEU A 75 -10.19 -6.90 -22.56
C LEU A 75 -10.67 -5.47 -22.15
N ASN A 76 -9.86 -4.49 -21.68
CA ASN A 76 -8.60 -3.97 -22.25
C ASN A 76 -7.69 -3.16 -21.29
N ASP A 77 -7.79 -3.30 -19.97
CA ASP A 77 -6.79 -2.73 -19.02
C ASP A 77 -6.39 -3.70 -17.90
N ASN A 78 -7.07 -4.86 -17.85
CA ASN A 78 -6.80 -5.95 -16.91
C ASN A 78 -5.66 -6.88 -17.38
N GLN A 79 -5.15 -6.69 -18.59
CA GLN A 79 -4.28 -7.65 -19.26
C GLN A 79 -2.79 -7.53 -18.89
N THR A 80 -2.38 -6.66 -17.96
CA THR A 80 -0.96 -6.44 -17.67
C THR A 80 -0.46 -7.11 -16.39
N PHE A 81 -1.29 -7.26 -15.34
CA PHE A 81 -0.84 -7.94 -14.12
C PHE A 81 -0.85 -9.46 -14.27
N ASP A 82 -2.00 -9.99 -14.69
CA ASP A 82 -2.27 -11.41 -14.70
C ASP A 82 -1.50 -12.11 -15.84
N THR A 83 -0.99 -11.35 -16.81
CA THR A 83 -0.05 -11.82 -17.84
C THR A 83 1.40 -11.76 -17.39
N LYS A 84 1.77 -10.83 -16.49
CA LYS A 84 3.15 -10.63 -16.05
C LYS A 84 3.55 -11.50 -14.86
N TYR A 85 2.61 -11.82 -13.97
CA TYR A 85 2.90 -12.53 -12.73
C TYR A 85 2.09 -13.81 -12.57
N ILE A 86 2.70 -14.82 -11.96
CA ILE A 86 2.00 -15.98 -11.41
C ILE A 86 1.91 -15.81 -9.91
N ILE A 87 0.68 -15.80 -9.38
CA ILE A 87 0.39 -15.74 -7.95
C ILE A 87 0.39 -17.16 -7.42
N THR A 88 1.08 -17.38 -6.31
CA THR A 88 1.20 -18.70 -5.69
C THR A 88 0.38 -18.75 -4.40
N ARG A 89 1.03 -18.70 -3.24
CA ARG A 89 0.38 -18.80 -1.93
C ARG A 89 0.22 -17.44 -1.25
N GLN A 90 -0.85 -17.32 -0.47
CA GLN A 90 -1.03 -16.19 0.43
C GLN A 90 0.05 -16.21 1.52
N ARG A 91 0.67 -15.07 1.78
CA ARG A 91 1.63 -14.87 2.88
C ARG A 91 1.06 -14.11 4.06
N GLY A 92 0.09 -13.23 3.83
CA GLY A 92 -0.47 -12.43 4.89
C GLY A 92 -1.84 -11.86 4.54
N ARG A 93 -2.61 -11.54 5.58
CA ARG A 93 -3.88 -10.83 5.49
C ARG A 93 -3.91 -9.78 6.59
N GLY A 94 -4.40 -8.59 6.28
CA GLY A 94 -4.52 -7.49 7.22
C GLY A 94 -5.68 -6.57 6.88
N GLY A 95 -5.82 -5.47 7.64
CA GLY A 95 -6.97 -4.55 7.54
C GLY A 95 -7.19 -3.95 6.15
N TYR A 96 -6.13 -3.80 5.34
CA TYR A 96 -6.20 -3.21 4.00
C TYR A 96 -6.32 -4.23 2.87
N GLY A 97 -6.12 -5.53 3.14
CA GLY A 97 -6.19 -6.56 2.11
C GLY A 97 -5.29 -7.76 2.36
N GLN A 98 -4.71 -8.30 1.28
CA GLN A 98 -4.02 -9.59 1.27
C GLN A 98 -2.66 -9.47 0.59
N VAL A 99 -1.71 -10.28 1.03
CA VAL A 99 -0.34 -10.34 0.51
C VAL A 99 -0.08 -11.77 0.04
N TYR A 100 0.48 -11.91 -1.16
CA TYR A 100 0.79 -13.19 -1.80
C TYR A 100 2.25 -13.22 -2.22
N LEU A 101 2.81 -14.42 -2.32
CA LEU A 101 4.00 -14.67 -3.12
C LEU A 101 3.64 -14.87 -4.58
N GLY A 102 4.57 -14.51 -5.46
CA GLY A 102 4.51 -14.88 -6.86
C GLY A 102 5.88 -14.86 -7.49
N TYR A 103 5.89 -15.02 -8.81
CA TYR A 103 7.07 -14.85 -9.65
C TYR A 103 6.69 -14.23 -10.99
N GLU A 104 7.66 -13.63 -11.66
CA GLU A 104 7.47 -13.06 -13.00
C GLU A 104 7.40 -14.18 -14.04
N LYS A 105 6.44 -14.13 -14.97
CA LYS A 105 6.28 -15.19 -15.99
C LYS A 105 7.45 -15.28 -16.96
N SER A 106 8.07 -14.15 -17.28
CA SER A 106 9.25 -14.11 -18.16
C SER A 106 10.52 -14.62 -17.48
N ASN A 107 10.54 -14.71 -16.16
CA ASN A 107 11.67 -15.23 -15.40
C ASN A 107 11.18 -15.79 -14.06
N GLU A 108 11.00 -17.10 -13.99
CA GLU A 108 10.44 -17.77 -12.81
C GLU A 108 11.34 -17.69 -11.56
N LEU A 109 12.62 -17.35 -11.73
CA LEU A 109 13.53 -17.09 -10.60
C LEU A 109 13.26 -15.73 -9.93
N ASN A 110 12.62 -14.80 -10.63
CA ASN A 110 12.25 -13.49 -10.09
C ASN A 110 11.03 -13.59 -9.17
N ARG A 111 11.27 -13.96 -7.92
CA ARG A 111 10.24 -13.97 -6.86
C ARG A 111 9.80 -12.55 -6.51
N VAL A 112 8.49 -12.38 -6.36
CA VAL A 112 7.86 -11.09 -6.01
C VAL A 112 6.86 -11.25 -4.87
N VAL A 113 6.57 -10.15 -4.19
CA VAL A 113 5.48 -10.03 -3.22
C VAL A 113 4.38 -9.16 -3.82
N ILE A 114 3.14 -9.64 -3.74
CA ILE A 114 1.99 -9.01 -4.37
C ILE A 114 1.00 -8.63 -3.27
N LYS A 115 0.78 -7.32 -3.08
CA LYS A 115 -0.12 -6.78 -2.06
C LYS A 115 -1.38 -6.24 -2.71
N PHE A 116 -2.50 -6.95 -2.55
CA PHE A 116 -3.82 -6.47 -2.93
C PHE A 116 -4.35 -5.54 -1.85
N ILE A 117 -4.69 -4.31 -2.26
CA ILE A 117 -5.25 -3.29 -1.37
C ILE A 117 -6.68 -3.01 -1.78
N LYS A 118 -7.63 -3.24 -0.85
CA LYS A 118 -9.04 -2.97 -1.06
C LYS A 118 -9.28 -1.46 -0.99
N LYS A 119 -9.62 -0.84 -2.12
CA LYS A 119 -9.92 0.61 -2.19
C LYS A 119 -10.97 1.05 -1.17
N THR A 120 -11.99 0.22 -0.93
CA THR A 120 -13.07 0.47 0.05
C THR A 120 -12.59 0.57 1.50
N LYS A 121 -11.40 0.06 1.81
CA LYS A 121 -10.78 0.15 3.15
C LYS A 121 -9.74 1.27 3.25
N VAL A 122 -9.56 2.06 2.19
CA VAL A 122 -8.60 3.17 2.18
C VAL A 122 -9.35 4.50 2.26
N LYS A 123 -9.08 5.27 3.32
CA LYS A 123 -9.57 6.64 3.49
C LYS A 123 -9.01 7.59 2.44
N ILE A 124 -9.83 8.54 1.98
CA ILE A 124 -9.50 9.47 0.87
C ILE A 124 -8.18 10.24 1.05
N HIS A 125 -7.88 10.70 2.27
CA HIS A 125 -6.64 11.42 2.60
C HIS A 125 -5.34 10.60 2.42
N ARG A 126 -5.43 9.29 2.17
CA ARG A 126 -4.27 8.43 1.87
C ARG A 126 -3.95 8.35 0.39
N TYR A 127 -4.75 9.01 -0.45
CA TYR A 127 -4.46 9.15 -1.86
C TYR A 127 -3.77 10.48 -2.10
N VAL A 128 -2.80 10.47 -3.01
CA VAL A 128 -2.08 11.65 -3.50
C VAL A 128 -2.12 11.67 -5.02
N GLU A 129 -1.85 12.83 -5.60
CA GLU A 129 -1.72 12.96 -7.05
C GLU A 129 -0.46 12.24 -7.54
N SER A 130 -0.61 11.49 -8.62
CA SER A 130 0.51 10.89 -9.34
C SER A 130 1.16 11.93 -10.25
N PHE A 131 2.38 11.62 -10.72
CA PHE A 131 2.99 12.32 -11.84
C PHE A 131 2.20 12.14 -13.15
N GLU A 132 1.38 11.09 -13.24
CA GLU A 132 0.43 10.90 -14.34
C GLU A 132 -0.80 11.80 -14.14
N PRO A 133 -1.22 12.58 -15.16
CA PRO A 133 -2.33 13.51 -15.05
C PRO A 133 -3.62 12.81 -14.61
N LYS A 134 -4.37 13.44 -13.69
CA LYS A 134 -5.68 12.98 -13.21
C LYS A 134 -5.71 11.60 -12.54
N LYS A 135 -4.55 11.05 -12.15
CA LYS A 135 -4.46 9.74 -11.48
C LYS A 135 -4.11 9.93 -10.01
N ARG A 136 -4.99 9.47 -9.11
CA ARG A 136 -4.69 9.40 -7.68
C ARG A 136 -4.11 8.02 -7.34
N ILE A 137 -2.98 8.01 -6.64
CA ILE A 137 -2.31 6.80 -6.15
C ILE A 137 -2.26 6.81 -4.62
N LEU A 138 -2.03 5.65 -4.01
CA LEU A 138 -1.83 5.59 -2.55
C LEU A 138 -0.52 6.30 -2.19
N PHE A 139 -0.54 7.06 -1.09
CA PHE A 139 0.65 7.69 -0.52
C PHE A 139 1.77 6.66 -0.27
N GLU A 140 1.42 5.46 0.21
CA GLU A 140 2.38 4.36 0.39
C GLU A 140 3.13 4.03 -0.92
N ILE A 141 2.44 3.98 -2.06
CA ILE A 141 3.05 3.75 -3.37
C ILE A 141 3.92 4.95 -3.77
N ALA A 142 3.41 6.17 -3.59
CA ALA A 142 4.11 7.40 -3.95
C ALA A 142 5.46 7.52 -3.20
N VAL A 143 5.48 7.19 -1.91
CA VAL A 143 6.68 7.19 -1.08
C VAL A 143 7.63 6.08 -1.52
N LEU A 144 7.16 4.83 -1.61
CA LEU A 144 8.04 3.70 -1.95
C LEU A 144 8.67 3.84 -3.34
N LYS A 145 7.98 4.44 -4.32
CA LYS A 145 8.56 4.71 -5.65
C LYS A 145 9.70 5.73 -5.64
N GLN A 146 9.80 6.57 -4.61
CA GLN A 146 10.87 7.57 -4.48
C GLN A 146 12.08 7.04 -3.70
N LEU A 147 11.94 5.90 -3.01
CA LEU A 147 12.99 5.34 -2.18
C LEU A 147 13.82 4.34 -3.00
N LYS A 148 15.12 4.60 -3.12
CA LYS A 148 16.11 3.71 -3.72
C LYS A 148 17.18 3.41 -2.68
N HIS A 149 17.00 2.33 -1.93
CA HIS A 149 17.91 1.95 -0.85
C HIS A 149 17.94 0.42 -0.70
N PRO A 150 19.12 -0.21 -0.51
CA PRO A 150 19.25 -1.67 -0.47
C PRO A 150 18.42 -2.34 0.65
N ASN A 151 18.10 -1.61 1.71
CA ASN A 151 17.37 -2.12 2.87
C ASN A 151 15.88 -1.71 2.88
N ILE A 152 15.37 -1.13 1.80
CA ILE A 152 13.95 -0.76 1.66
C ILE A 152 13.36 -1.56 0.50
N VAL A 153 12.16 -2.09 0.71
CA VAL A 153 11.47 -2.86 -0.34
C VAL A 153 11.17 -1.95 -1.52
N GLU A 154 11.62 -2.38 -2.70
CA GLU A 154 11.36 -1.69 -3.95
C GLU A 154 9.99 -2.07 -4.54
N VAL A 155 9.22 -1.05 -4.96
CA VAL A 155 8.00 -1.26 -5.74
C VAL A 155 8.35 -1.35 -7.22
N ARG A 156 8.30 -2.56 -7.79
CA ARG A 156 8.55 -2.77 -9.22
C ARG A 156 7.41 -2.27 -10.11
N HIS A 157 6.17 -2.61 -9.75
CA HIS A 157 4.98 -2.24 -10.50
C HIS A 157 3.82 -1.98 -9.54
N TYR A 158 2.89 -1.12 -9.97
CA TYR A 158 1.61 -0.93 -9.30
C TYR A 158 0.50 -0.85 -10.35
N LEU A 159 -0.67 -1.39 -10.02
CA LEU A 159 -1.82 -1.35 -10.91
C LEU A 159 -3.07 -0.98 -10.13
N ILE A 160 -3.93 -0.21 -10.78
CA ILE A 160 -5.18 0.26 -10.22
C ILE A 160 -6.30 -0.36 -11.03
N ARG A 161 -6.93 -1.42 -10.49
CA ARG A 161 -8.14 -1.97 -11.11
C ARG A 161 -9.30 -0.99 -10.89
N LEU A 162 -9.90 -0.54 -11.99
CA LEU A 162 -11.17 0.20 -11.97
C LEU A 162 -12.31 -0.83 -11.96
N LYS A 163 -13.38 -0.56 -11.20
CA LYS A 163 -14.60 -1.37 -11.33
C LYS A 163 -15.17 -1.08 -12.71
N ILE A 164 -15.23 -2.08 -13.57
CA ILE A 164 -16.03 -2.00 -14.80
C ILE A 164 -17.48 -2.01 -14.34
N LYS A 165 -18.21 -0.92 -14.56
CA LYS A 165 -19.66 -0.91 -14.41
C LYS A 165 -20.20 -1.66 -15.63
N HIS A 166 -20.70 -2.88 -15.43
CA HIS A 166 -21.59 -3.47 -16.43
C HIS A 166 -22.82 -2.57 -16.50
N LYS A 167 -23.08 -2.02 -17.69
CA LYS A 167 -24.35 -1.38 -18.03
C LYS A 167 -25.39 -2.45 -18.25
#